data_AF-A0AAU2ZJZ6-F1
#
_entry.id   AF-A0AAU2ZJZ6-F1
#
_cell.length_a   1.000
_cell.length_b   1.000
_cell.length_c   1.000
_cell.angle_alpha   90.00
_cell.angle_beta   90.00
_cell.angle_gamma   90.00
#
_symmetry.space_group_name_H-M   'P 1'
#
loop_
_entity.id
_entity.type
_entity.pdbx_description
1 polymer ?
#
loop_
_entity_poly.entity_id
_entity_poly.type
_entity_poly.pdbx_seq_one_letter_code
_entity_poly.pdbx_strand_id
1 'polypeptide(L)'
;MDHKLMALGLALTYPDQAFDEAEPDAHDLTRTVVAAAAVGQDTSEPVGRLLTTHPYLNEWVHLVLEDVDMRPPHLRNAVTRGHEPLLGDADPIAERYVCPVDGFSWYRPSAARPVPSCPFGGHALQKA
;
A
#
# COMPACT_ATOMS: atom_id res chain seq x y z
N MET A 1 8.17 -21.65 5.74
CA MET A 1 7.41 -21.45 4.49
C MET A 1 8.20 -20.48 3.65
N ASP A 2 8.50 -20.83 2.40
CA ASP A 2 9.35 -20.00 1.54
C ASP A 2 8.59 -18.71 1.13
N HIS A 3 9.12 -17.54 1.50
CA HIS A 3 8.51 -16.26 1.18
C HIS A 3 8.41 -16.03 -0.34
N LYS A 4 9.32 -16.60 -1.14
CA LYS A 4 9.23 -16.50 -2.61
C LYS A 4 8.03 -17.27 -3.14
N LEU A 5 7.75 -18.46 -2.61
CA LEU A 5 6.56 -19.23 -2.99
C LEU A 5 5.28 -18.51 -2.59
N MET A 6 5.25 -17.84 -1.43
CA MET A 6 4.12 -17.00 -1.04
C MET A 6 3.92 -15.83 -2.02
N ALA A 7 5.00 -15.13 -2.37
CA ALA A 7 4.95 -14.04 -3.34
C ALA A 7 4.47 -14.51 -4.72
N LEU A 8 4.92 -15.69 -5.19
CA LEU A 8 4.41 -16.30 -6.42
C LEU A 8 2.92 -16.67 -6.33
N GLY A 9 2.44 -17.12 -5.17
CA GLY A 9 1.01 -17.32 -4.93
C GLY A 9 0.20 -16.02 -5.02
N LEU A 10 0.75 -14.92 -4.49
CA LEU A 10 0.16 -13.59 -4.64
C LEU A 10 0.17 -13.12 -6.10
N ALA A 11 1.24 -13.39 -6.85
CA ALA A 11 1.32 -13.07 -8.28
C ALA A 11 0.16 -13.71 -9.07
N LEU A 12 -0.19 -14.96 -8.78
CA LEU A 12 -1.34 -15.65 -9.37
C LEU A 12 -2.70 -15.04 -8.98
N THR A 13 -2.77 -14.33 -7.85
CA THR A 13 -3.98 -13.64 -7.40
C THR A 13 -4.16 -12.29 -8.11
N TYR A 14 -3.07 -11.69 -8.57
CA TYR A 14 -3.03 -10.37 -9.23
C TYR A 14 -2.32 -10.44 -10.59
N PRO A 15 -2.84 -11.24 -11.55
CA PRO A 15 -2.12 -11.56 -12.77
C PRO A 15 -1.81 -10.31 -13.61
N ASP A 16 -2.77 -9.39 -13.75
CA ASP A 16 -2.62 -8.15 -14.52
C ASP A 16 -1.55 -7.19 -13.96
N GLN A 17 -1.07 -7.44 -12.74
CA GLN A 17 -0.06 -6.63 -12.08
C GLN A 17 1.30 -7.33 -11.98
N ALA A 18 1.30 -8.66 -11.97
CA ALA A 18 2.48 -9.46 -11.70
C ALA A 18 3.11 -10.08 -12.96
N PHE A 19 2.36 -10.14 -14.08
CA PHE A 19 2.82 -10.68 -15.35
C PHE A 19 2.76 -9.64 -16.45
N ASP A 20 3.82 -9.60 -17.26
CA ASP A 20 3.89 -8.77 -18.46
C ASP A 20 3.34 -9.55 -19.66
N GLU A 21 2.61 -8.89 -20.55
CA GLU A 21 2.14 -9.49 -21.81
C GLU A 21 3.30 -9.93 -22.72
N ALA A 22 4.48 -9.34 -22.56
CA ALA A 22 5.72 -9.73 -23.24
C ALA A 22 6.32 -11.05 -22.71
N GLU A 23 5.84 -11.55 -21.57
CA GLU A 23 6.30 -12.78 -20.93
C GLU A 23 5.12 -13.79 -20.75
N PRO A 24 4.46 -14.23 -21.83
CA PRO A 24 3.19 -14.96 -21.76
C PRO A 24 3.28 -16.30 -21.00
N ASP A 25 4.46 -16.93 -21.00
CA ASP A 25 4.67 -18.22 -20.35
C ASP A 25 4.85 -18.10 -18.82
N ALA A 26 5.16 -16.90 -18.30
CA ALA A 26 5.48 -16.67 -16.89
C ALA A 26 4.32 -17.10 -15.96
N HIS A 27 3.08 -16.82 -16.38
CA HIS A 27 1.89 -17.12 -15.61
C HIS A 27 1.67 -18.64 -15.43
N ASP A 28 1.81 -19.41 -16.51
CA ASP A 28 1.61 -20.86 -16.49
C ASP A 28 2.75 -21.59 -15.78
N LEU A 29 3.99 -21.12 -15.97
CA LEU A 29 5.15 -21.62 -15.24
C LEU A 29 5.02 -21.36 -13.73
N THR A 30 4.58 -20.15 -13.35
CA THR A 30 4.32 -19.82 -11.94
C THR A 30 3.28 -20.75 -11.33
N ARG A 31 2.17 -21.01 -12.04
CA ARG A 31 1.12 -21.95 -11.57
C ARG A 31 1.68 -23.35 -11.37
N THR A 32 2.53 -23.81 -12.28
CA THR A 32 3.17 -25.13 -12.21
C THR A 32 4.07 -25.24 -10.98
N VAL A 33 4.90 -24.23 -10.73
CA VAL A 33 5.81 -24.19 -9.58
C VAL A 33 5.04 -24.15 -8.26
N VAL A 34 4.00 -23.31 -8.15
CA VAL A 34 3.18 -23.21 -6.94
C VAL A 34 2.42 -24.52 -6.67
N ALA A 35 1.90 -25.18 -7.71
CA ALA A 35 1.24 -26.49 -7.58
C ALA A 35 2.20 -27.59 -7.12
N ALA A 36 3.43 -27.62 -7.65
CA ALA A 36 4.46 -28.56 -7.23
C ALA A 36 4.84 -28.38 -5.75
N ALA A 37 4.98 -27.13 -5.30
CA ALA A 37 5.24 -26.83 -3.89
C ALA A 37 4.08 -27.27 -2.97
N ALA A 38 2.83 -27.14 -3.42
CA ALA A 38 1.65 -27.54 -2.65
C ALA A 38 1.59 -29.05 -2.36
N VAL A 39 2.19 -29.88 -3.22
CA VAL A 39 2.32 -31.33 -3.01
C VAL A 39 3.66 -31.74 -2.39
N GLY A 40 4.46 -30.77 -1.93
CA GLY A 40 5.72 -31.00 -1.21
C GLY A 40 6.92 -31.34 -2.10
N GLN A 41 6.87 -31.05 -3.41
CA GLN A 41 8.05 -31.18 -4.27
C GLN A 41 9.06 -30.06 -3.97
N ASP A 42 10.35 -30.36 -4.17
CA ASP A 42 11.40 -29.33 -4.09
C ASP A 42 11.31 -28.41 -5.31
N THR A 43 11.07 -27.13 -5.05
CA THR A 43 10.91 -26.10 -6.07
C THR A 43 12.03 -25.06 -6.04
N SER A 44 13.11 -25.28 -5.28
CA SER A 44 14.19 -24.30 -5.10
C SER A 44 14.82 -23.87 -6.43
N GLU A 45 15.17 -24.84 -7.27
CA GLU A 45 15.73 -24.60 -8.61
C GLU A 45 14.67 -24.05 -9.58
N PRO A 46 13.45 -24.64 -9.70
CA PRO A 46 12.38 -24.07 -10.51
C PRO A 46 12.05 -22.60 -10.20
N VAL A 47 11.97 -22.23 -8.92
CA VAL A 47 11.73 -20.85 -8.48
C VAL A 47 12.88 -19.95 -8.92
N GLY A 48 14.13 -20.37 -8.67
CA GLY A 48 15.29 -19.59 -9.07
C GLY A 48 15.35 -19.37 -10.59
N ARG A 49 15.06 -20.42 -11.37
CA ARG A 49 15.03 -20.34 -12.83
C ARG A 49 13.92 -19.42 -13.32
N LEU A 50 12.70 -19.58 -12.80
CA LEU A 50 11.54 -18.74 -13.15
C LEU A 50 11.86 -17.26 -12.95
N LEU A 51 12.35 -16.90 -11.76
CA LEU A 51 12.68 -15.51 -11.44
C LEU A 51 13.89 -14.98 -12.24
N THR A 52 14.80 -15.84 -12.67
CA THR A 52 15.92 -15.41 -13.54
C THR A 52 15.47 -15.20 -14.99
N THR A 53 14.53 -16.01 -15.47
CA THR A 53 14.02 -15.95 -16.85
C THR A 53 13.01 -14.82 -17.05
N HIS A 54 12.27 -14.45 -16.01
CA HIS A 54 11.16 -13.48 -16.06
C HIS A 54 11.47 -12.25 -15.21
N PRO A 55 12.23 -11.28 -15.74
CA PRO A 55 12.67 -10.11 -14.98
C PRO A 55 11.52 -9.27 -14.44
N TYR A 56 10.40 -9.13 -15.17
CA TYR A 56 9.25 -8.36 -14.69
C TYR A 56 8.62 -9.01 -13.45
N LEU A 57 8.35 -10.32 -13.53
CA LEU A 57 7.85 -11.11 -12.40
C LEU A 57 8.83 -11.05 -11.22
N ASN A 58 10.13 -11.11 -11.48
CA ASN A 58 11.15 -11.04 -10.45
C ASN A 58 11.17 -9.69 -9.74
N GLU A 59 11.10 -8.57 -10.47
CA GLU A 59 10.98 -7.25 -9.89
C GLU A 59 9.73 -7.15 -9.00
N TRP A 60 8.59 -7.63 -9.49
CA TRP A 60 7.34 -7.63 -8.72
C TRP A 60 7.46 -8.45 -7.42
N VAL A 61 8.03 -9.66 -7.49
CA VAL A 61 8.28 -10.50 -6.32
C VAL A 61 9.24 -9.83 -5.34
N HIS A 62 10.31 -9.21 -5.85
CA HIS A 62 11.25 -8.46 -5.02
C HIS A 62 10.54 -7.34 -4.27
N LEU A 63 9.72 -6.54 -4.97
CA LEU A 63 8.93 -5.51 -4.33
C LEU A 63 8.10 -6.14 -3.21
N VAL A 64 7.29 -7.17 -3.47
CA VAL A 64 6.48 -7.86 -2.44
C VAL A 64 7.29 -8.25 -1.21
N LEU A 65 8.48 -8.82 -1.40
CA LEU A 65 9.35 -9.28 -0.32
C LEU A 65 9.98 -8.14 0.50
N GLU A 66 10.08 -6.92 -0.05
CA GLU A 66 10.56 -5.75 0.70
C GLU A 66 9.53 -5.22 1.71
N ASP A 67 8.24 -5.55 1.55
CA ASP A 67 7.20 -5.16 2.50
C ASP A 67 7.06 -6.21 3.61
N VAL A 68 7.12 -5.74 4.86
CA VAL A 68 7.04 -6.61 6.05
C VAL A 68 5.72 -7.39 6.10
N ASP A 69 4.65 -6.82 5.56
CA ASP A 69 3.32 -7.44 5.49
C ASP A 69 3.09 -8.20 4.17
N MET A 70 4.11 -8.36 3.33
CA MET A 70 4.04 -8.98 2.00
C MET A 70 2.94 -8.42 1.10
N ARG A 71 2.66 -7.11 1.20
CA ARG A 71 1.61 -6.47 0.40
C ARG A 71 2.07 -6.28 -1.05
N PRO A 72 1.23 -6.67 -2.04
CA PRO A 72 1.42 -6.33 -3.44
C PRO A 72 1.69 -4.83 -3.65
N PRO A 73 2.56 -4.44 -4.61
CA PRO A 73 3.00 -3.05 -4.77
C PRO A 73 1.84 -2.05 -4.94
N HIS A 74 0.83 -2.44 -5.71
CA HIS A 74 -0.36 -1.63 -5.98
C HIS A 74 -1.26 -1.42 -4.74
N LEU A 75 -1.13 -2.26 -3.70
CA LEU A 75 -1.91 -2.16 -2.46
C LEU A 75 -1.18 -1.39 -1.34
N ARG A 76 0.11 -1.08 -1.50
CA ARG A 76 0.91 -0.35 -0.50
C ARG A 76 0.39 1.07 -0.27
N ASN A 77 -0.13 1.69 -1.32
CA ASN A 77 -0.58 3.09 -1.28
C ASN A 77 -2.02 3.28 -0.78
N ALA A 78 -2.71 2.22 -0.34
CA ALA A 78 -4.00 2.38 0.34
C ALA A 78 -3.84 2.83 1.82
N VAL A 79 -2.63 2.72 2.39
CA VAL A 79 -2.35 3.04 3.80
C VAL A 79 -1.12 3.92 3.93
N THR A 80 -1.19 5.17 3.45
CA THR A 80 -0.26 6.24 3.89
C THR A 80 -0.91 7.63 3.77
N ARG A 81 -2.09 7.75 4.38
CA ARG A 81 -2.36 8.85 5.33
C ARG A 81 -2.67 8.28 6.72
N GLY A 82 -1.97 7.21 7.08
CA GLY A 82 -2.00 6.63 8.41
C GLY A 82 -1.04 7.40 9.29
N HIS A 83 -1.58 8.09 10.28
CA HIS A 83 -0.86 8.69 11.40
C HIS A 83 0.03 7.63 12.06
N GLU A 84 1.36 7.76 11.98
CA GLU A 84 2.23 7.14 12.98
C GLU A 84 2.14 8.02 14.23
N PRO A 85 1.60 7.55 15.37
CA PRO A 85 1.74 8.28 16.61
C PRO A 85 3.22 8.24 17.00
N LEU A 86 3.87 9.40 16.97
CA LEU A 86 5.20 9.58 17.53
C LEU A 86 5.16 9.12 19.00
N LEU A 87 6.12 8.28 19.40
CA LEU A 87 6.35 7.93 20.81
C LEU A 87 6.79 9.19 21.56
N GLY A 88 5.83 9.86 22.18
CA GLY A 88 5.97 11.08 22.98
C GLY A 88 4.58 11.63 23.29
N ASP A 89 4.39 12.23 24.46
CA ASP A 89 3.09 12.73 24.92
C ASP A 89 2.38 13.53 23.83
N ALA A 90 1.26 12.99 23.37
CA ALA A 90 0.45 13.59 22.33
C ALA A 90 -0.34 14.77 22.89
N ASP A 91 0.07 16.00 22.57
CA ASP A 91 -0.84 17.14 22.37
C ASP A 91 -0.09 18.32 21.69
N PRO A 92 -0.77 19.19 20.91
CA PRO A 92 -2.20 19.44 20.89
C PRO A 92 -2.92 19.03 19.59
N ILE A 93 -4.12 18.45 19.77
CA ILE A 93 -5.15 18.36 18.73
C ILE A 93 -5.33 19.73 18.08
N ALA A 94 -5.16 19.82 16.75
CA ALA A 94 -5.41 21.05 16.01
C ALA A 94 -6.79 21.63 16.36
N GLU A 95 -6.85 22.88 16.84
CA GLU A 95 -8.10 23.50 17.28
C GLU A 95 -9.09 23.55 16.11
N ARG A 96 -10.27 22.93 16.29
CA ARG A 96 -11.33 22.92 15.29
C ARG A 96 -12.17 24.17 15.39
N TYR A 97 -12.46 24.77 14.25
CA TYR A 97 -13.37 25.89 14.10
C TYR A 97 -14.49 25.51 13.14
N VAL A 98 -15.72 25.96 13.42
CA VAL A 98 -16.91 25.66 12.64
C VAL A 98 -17.57 26.98 12.23
N CYS A 99 -18.03 27.03 10.98
CA CYS A 99 -18.86 28.11 10.51
C CYS A 99 -20.30 27.92 11.00
N PRO A 100 -20.92 28.93 11.65
CA PRO A 100 -22.26 28.80 12.20
C PRO A 100 -23.36 28.72 11.12
N VAL A 101 -23.06 29.09 9.87
CA VAL A 101 -24.05 29.28 8.81
C VAL A 101 -24.17 28.08 7.87
N ASP A 102 -23.07 27.36 7.63
CA ASP A 102 -23.00 26.29 6.61
C ASP A 102 -22.40 24.97 7.14
N GLY A 103 -21.94 24.94 8.40
CA GLY A 103 -21.34 23.74 9.00
C GLY A 103 -19.92 23.42 8.51
N PHE A 104 -19.31 24.28 7.69
CA PHE A 104 -17.92 24.14 7.27
C PHE A 104 -16.98 24.09 8.48
N SER A 105 -16.11 23.09 8.51
CA SER A 105 -15.13 22.89 9.59
C SER A 105 -13.71 23.11 9.09
N TRP A 106 -12.93 23.89 9.84
CA TRP A 106 -11.52 24.17 9.57
C TRP A 106 -10.68 23.88 10.81
N TYR A 107 -9.51 23.29 10.61
CA TYR A 107 -8.57 22.96 11.70
C TYR A 107 -7.40 23.91 11.66
N ARG A 108 -7.08 24.52 12.80
CA ARG A 108 -5.96 25.46 12.93
C ARG A 108 -4.65 24.69 13.01
N PRO A 109 -3.79 24.76 11.99
CA PRO A 109 -2.56 23.94 11.96
C PRO A 109 -1.49 24.47 12.92
N SER A 110 -1.56 25.74 13.33
CA SER A 110 -0.69 26.32 14.36
C SER A 110 -1.28 27.61 14.94
N ALA A 111 -0.91 27.93 16.19
CA ALA A 111 -1.34 29.17 16.86
C ALA A 111 -0.81 30.47 16.19
N ALA A 112 0.11 30.36 15.23
CA ALA A 112 0.61 31.48 14.45
C ALA A 112 -0.21 31.77 13.19
N ARG A 113 -1.02 30.81 12.72
CA ARG A 113 -1.89 31.01 11.56
C ARG A 113 -3.18 31.73 11.98
N PRO A 114 -3.58 32.83 11.30
CA PRO A 114 -4.87 33.46 11.56
C PRO A 114 -6.00 32.52 11.11
N VAL A 115 -7.11 32.56 11.85
CA VAL A 115 -8.33 31.80 11.51
C VAL A 115 -8.99 32.48 10.30
N PRO A 116 -9.25 31.78 9.19
CA PRO A 116 -9.90 32.37 8.03
C PRO A 116 -11.40 32.61 8.30
N SER A 117 -12.04 33.43 7.46
CA SER A 117 -13.50 33.58 7.45
C SER A 117 -14.18 32.39 6.76
N CYS A 118 -15.48 32.24 6.99
CA CYS A 118 -16.33 31.27 6.30
C CYS A 118 -16.28 31.49 4.78
N PRO A 119 -16.06 30.42 3.99
CA PRO A 119 -15.99 30.51 2.54
C PRO A 119 -17.30 30.98 1.87
N PHE A 120 -18.45 30.77 2.51
CA PHE A 120 -19.77 31.04 1.91
C PHE A 120 -20.51 32.26 2.49
N GLY A 121 -19.85 33.10 3.30
CA GLY A 121 -20.53 34.27 3.87
C GLY A 121 -19.65 35.26 4.62
N GLY A 122 -18.33 35.11 4.64
CA GLY A 122 -17.42 36.06 5.27
C GLY A 122 -17.50 36.14 6.81
N HIS A 123 -18.42 35.40 7.43
CA HIS A 123 -18.55 35.29 8.89
C HIS A 123 -17.28 34.73 9.52
N ALA A 124 -16.99 35.11 10.76
CA ALA A 124 -15.88 34.54 11.50
C ALA A 124 -16.17 33.07 11.86
N LEU A 125 -15.19 32.19 11.67
CA LEU A 125 -15.28 30.83 12.17
C LEU A 125 -15.22 30.84 13.71
N GLN A 126 -16.04 30.01 14.34
CA GLN A 126 -16.13 29.92 15.80
C GLN A 126 -15.42 28.66 16.28
N LYS A 127 -14.74 28.73 17.44
CA LYS A 127 -14.13 27.54 18.02
C LYS A 127 -15.23 26.53 18.37
N ALA A 128 -15.06 25.30 17.91
CA ALA A 128 -16.01 24.22 18.09
C ALA A 128 -16.03 23.67 19.51
#